data_AF-A0A2V7PGV7-F1
#
_entry.id   AF-A0A2V7PGV7-F1
#
_cell.length_a   1.000
_cell.length_b   1.000
_cell.length_c   1.000
_cell.angle_alpha   90.00
_cell.angle_beta   90.00
_cell.angle_gamma   90.00
#
_symmetry.space_group_name_H-M   'P 1'
#
loop_
_entity.id
_entity.type
_entity.pdbx_description
1 polymer ?
#
loop_
_entity_poly.entity_id
_entity_poly.type
_entity_poly.pdbx_seq_one_letter_code
_entity_poly.pdbx_strand_id
1 'polypeptide(L)'
;MNTETRFTLVLGGGGMKGVAHVGVLQALTERGLVPGQVVGSSVGSIVGAAWSAGRSIAELREIAVGLQRKDIFARAHYDMAFKRMRAPALFRREPLDNLLQRLVGDITFQDLRHPLLVNTVDINSGMQVFWGSEGLDEVPVKEAVFASCALPGYLPPREIRGRFYVDGATLDNLPVTTARILGPELILAVDVSASNAFRADTQDEGFAAVFVRAAEIAMQSLLELRLREWTTPPIFYIHPRVEHIHGFDFNHLREVVDEGYRATVAALDREEEWPVPGDAGVYPRRAVTVRVQRERCIGCGACLVQAPPGMFVLDAQGKAVVTRPEQEWSPIDGEFIRHCPTYAISARPTAAPRAAGAAG
;
A
#
# COMPACT_ATOMS: atom_id res chain seq x y z
N MET A 1 -8.06 7.08 -19.38
CA MET A 1 -8.36 5.62 -19.30
C MET A 1 -9.69 5.36 -19.99
N ASN A 2 -9.79 4.42 -20.93
CA ASN A 2 -11.07 4.07 -21.54
C ASN A 2 -11.95 3.37 -20.49
N THR A 3 -13.24 3.70 -20.42
CA THR A 3 -14.21 3.05 -19.53
C THR A 3 -14.36 1.55 -19.80
N GLU A 4 -13.88 1.06 -20.95
CA GLU A 4 -13.87 -0.36 -21.31
C GLU A 4 -12.63 -1.12 -20.79
N THR A 5 -11.57 -0.44 -20.32
CA THR A 5 -10.35 -1.12 -19.85
C THR A 5 -10.64 -1.94 -18.61
N ARG A 6 -10.43 -3.26 -18.69
CA ARG A 6 -10.65 -4.16 -17.56
C ARG A 6 -9.49 -4.10 -16.58
N PHE A 7 -9.71 -3.48 -15.44
CA PHE A 7 -8.69 -3.33 -14.39
C PHE A 7 -9.06 -3.99 -13.07
N THR A 8 -8.04 -4.37 -12.31
CA THR A 8 -8.16 -4.78 -10.91
C THR A 8 -7.69 -3.65 -10.01
N LEU A 9 -8.50 -3.30 -9.01
CA LEU A 9 -8.15 -2.31 -7.99
C LEU A 9 -7.49 -3.01 -6.80
N VAL A 10 -6.26 -2.63 -6.49
CA VAL A 10 -5.51 -3.17 -5.34
C VAL A 10 -5.42 -2.10 -4.26
N LEU A 11 -5.95 -2.41 -3.08
CA LEU A 11 -6.01 -1.52 -1.92
C LEU A 11 -5.03 -2.01 -0.85
N GLY A 12 -3.91 -1.30 -0.70
CA GLY A 12 -2.86 -1.66 0.26
C GLY A 12 -3.23 -1.44 1.72
N GLY A 13 -2.46 -2.06 2.62
CA GLY A 13 -2.51 -1.81 4.06
C GLY A 13 -1.79 -0.53 4.47
N GLY A 14 -2.13 0.01 5.64
CA GLY A 14 -1.52 1.24 6.16
C GLY A 14 -2.14 1.80 7.44
N GLY A 15 -2.89 0.99 8.20
CA GLY A 15 -3.65 1.47 9.37
C GLY A 15 -4.71 2.50 8.98
N MET A 16 -4.85 3.56 9.77
CA MET A 16 -5.85 4.62 9.50
C MET A 16 -5.61 5.38 8.21
N LYS A 17 -4.39 5.40 7.66
CA LYS A 17 -4.12 5.98 6.32
C LYS A 17 -4.95 5.33 5.22
N GLY A 18 -5.38 4.08 5.41
CA GLY A 18 -6.21 3.39 4.42
C GLY A 18 -7.62 3.93 4.27
N VAL A 19 -8.10 4.86 5.11
CA VAL A 19 -9.35 5.55 4.79
C VAL A 19 -9.25 6.38 3.50
N ALA A 20 -8.04 6.67 3.01
CA ALA A 20 -7.81 7.28 1.70
C ALA A 20 -8.44 6.49 0.56
N HIS A 21 -8.55 5.15 0.71
CA HIS A 21 -9.19 4.28 -0.27
C HIS A 21 -10.66 4.66 -0.54
N VAL A 22 -11.35 5.28 0.42
CA VAL A 22 -12.71 5.80 0.21
C VAL A 22 -12.69 6.95 -0.81
N GLY A 23 -11.71 7.85 -0.71
CA GLY A 23 -11.52 8.92 -1.68
C GLY A 23 -11.13 8.40 -3.07
N VAL A 24 -10.31 7.34 -3.13
CA VAL A 24 -10.01 6.66 -4.40
C VAL A 24 -11.27 6.12 -5.05
N LEU A 25 -12.07 5.35 -4.31
CA LEU A 25 -13.32 4.80 -4.83
C LEU A 25 -14.29 5.89 -5.26
N GLN A 26 -14.34 7.01 -4.53
CA GLN A 26 -15.12 8.19 -4.91
C GLN A 26 -14.69 8.71 -6.29
N ALA A 27 -13.40 8.98 -6.49
CA ALA A 27 -12.88 9.52 -7.75
C ALA A 27 -13.11 8.58 -8.94
N LEU A 28 -12.93 7.26 -8.73
CA LEU A 28 -13.20 6.25 -9.76
C LEU A 28 -14.69 6.19 -10.12
N THR A 29 -15.57 6.19 -9.11
CA THR A 29 -17.02 6.14 -9.30
C THR A 29 -17.54 7.37 -10.04
N GLU A 30 -17.05 8.56 -9.71
CA GLU A 30 -17.41 9.82 -10.40
C GLU A 30 -16.99 9.83 -11.88
N ARG A 31 -15.97 9.05 -12.24
CA ARG A 31 -15.49 8.87 -13.63
C ARG A 31 -16.14 7.69 -14.35
N GLY A 32 -17.08 6.99 -13.70
CA GLY A 32 -17.71 5.79 -14.26
C GLY A 32 -16.75 4.59 -14.39
N LEU A 33 -15.61 4.61 -13.69
CA LEU A 33 -14.62 3.54 -13.71
C LEU A 33 -14.94 2.54 -12.59
N VAL A 34 -15.42 1.36 -12.98
CA VAL A 34 -15.73 0.28 -12.05
C VAL A 34 -14.69 -0.83 -12.18
N PRO A 35 -13.98 -1.21 -11.10
CA PRO A 35 -13.03 -2.30 -11.16
C PRO A 35 -13.72 -3.63 -11.44
N GLY A 36 -13.09 -4.49 -12.24
CA GLY A 36 -13.56 -5.86 -12.45
C GLY A 36 -13.40 -6.75 -11.22
N GLN A 37 -12.43 -6.40 -10.36
CA GLN A 37 -12.19 -7.02 -9.06
C GLN A 37 -11.46 -6.06 -8.14
N VAL A 38 -11.67 -6.22 -6.83
CA VAL A 38 -10.93 -5.56 -5.77
C VAL A 38 -10.05 -6.57 -5.05
N VAL A 39 -8.81 -6.21 -4.73
CA VAL A 39 -7.93 -6.98 -3.85
C VAL A 39 -7.53 -6.08 -2.68
N GLY A 40 -7.75 -6.53 -1.45
CA GLY A 40 -7.48 -5.75 -0.26
C GLY A 40 -6.56 -6.45 0.73
N SER A 41 -5.71 -5.67 1.41
CA SER A 41 -4.97 -6.10 2.60
C SER A 41 -5.21 -5.14 3.75
N SER A 42 -5.40 -5.66 4.97
CA SER A 42 -5.60 -4.86 6.18
C SER A 42 -6.76 -3.86 5.99
N VAL A 43 -6.58 -2.59 6.33
CA VAL A 43 -7.55 -1.52 6.08
C VAL A 43 -8.07 -1.47 4.62
N GLY A 44 -7.26 -1.84 3.62
CA GLY A 44 -7.71 -1.94 2.23
C GLY A 44 -8.78 -3.02 2.03
N SER A 45 -8.69 -4.12 2.79
CA SER A 45 -9.74 -5.15 2.81
C SER A 45 -11.03 -4.66 3.49
N ILE A 46 -10.95 -3.80 4.51
CA ILE A 46 -12.14 -3.22 5.16
C ILE A 46 -12.92 -2.35 4.16
N VAL A 47 -12.22 -1.40 3.51
CA VAL A 47 -12.84 -0.47 2.56
C VAL A 47 -13.34 -1.23 1.33
N GLY A 48 -12.51 -2.13 0.79
CA GLY A 48 -12.88 -2.97 -0.35
C GLY A 48 -14.10 -3.85 -0.06
N ALA A 49 -14.18 -4.46 1.13
CA ALA A 49 -15.31 -5.29 1.54
C ALA A 49 -16.59 -4.49 1.73
N ALA A 50 -16.52 -3.35 2.41
CA ALA A 50 -17.70 -2.50 2.62
C ALA A 50 -18.29 -1.98 1.29
N TRP A 51 -17.42 -1.54 0.37
CA TRP A 51 -17.85 -1.14 -0.97
C TRP A 51 -18.41 -2.31 -1.79
N SER A 52 -17.72 -3.46 -1.78
CA SER A 52 -18.14 -4.67 -2.50
C SER A 52 -19.46 -5.24 -1.96
N ALA A 53 -19.76 -5.04 -0.67
CA ALA A 53 -21.04 -5.37 -0.05
C ALA A 53 -22.18 -4.42 -0.46
N GLY A 54 -21.87 -3.33 -1.19
CA GLY A 54 -22.85 -2.40 -1.74
C GLY A 54 -23.09 -1.13 -0.92
N ARG A 55 -22.21 -0.79 0.02
CA ARG A 55 -22.26 0.52 0.70
C ARG A 55 -21.97 1.64 -0.30
N SER A 56 -22.74 2.71 -0.23
CA SER A 56 -22.50 3.90 -1.05
C SER A 56 -21.23 4.63 -0.62
N ILE A 57 -20.61 5.35 -1.55
CA ILE A 57 -19.43 6.19 -1.26
C ILE A 57 -19.72 7.21 -0.17
N ALA A 58 -20.94 7.78 -0.14
CA ALA A 58 -21.35 8.73 0.88
C ALA A 58 -21.35 8.09 2.28
N GLU A 59 -21.95 6.90 2.44
CA GLU A 59 -21.92 6.16 3.71
C GLU A 59 -20.49 5.82 4.12
N LEU A 60 -19.66 5.34 3.20
CA LEU A 60 -18.26 5.00 3.49
C LEU A 60 -17.47 6.22 3.97
N ARG A 61 -17.71 7.39 3.36
CA ARG A 61 -17.07 8.64 3.73
C ARG A 61 -17.52 9.12 5.11
N GLU A 62 -18.81 9.07 5.40
CA GLU A 62 -19.33 9.42 6.73
C GLU A 62 -18.74 8.53 7.82
N ILE A 63 -18.72 7.21 7.59
CA ILE A 63 -18.15 6.25 8.52
C ILE A 63 -16.66 6.52 8.70
N ALA A 64 -15.90 6.66 7.62
CA ALA A 64 -14.45 6.88 7.65
C ALA A 64 -14.07 8.13 8.45
N VAL A 65 -14.77 9.24 8.24
CA VAL A 65 -14.50 10.51 8.96
C VAL A 65 -15.00 10.46 10.40
N GLY A 66 -15.99 9.64 10.71
CA GLY A 66 -16.56 9.47 12.04
C GLY A 66 -15.84 8.45 12.93
N LEU A 67 -14.87 7.70 12.42
CA LEU A 67 -14.16 6.67 13.17
C LEU A 67 -13.39 7.27 14.35
N GLN A 68 -13.55 6.63 15.51
CA GLN A 68 -12.80 6.95 16.73
C GLN A 68 -11.90 5.77 17.11
N ARG A 69 -10.85 6.04 17.88
CA ARG A 69 -9.93 5.01 18.37
C ARG A 69 -10.66 3.82 19.02
N LYS A 70 -11.71 4.10 19.80
CA LYS A 70 -12.50 3.08 20.52
C LYS A 70 -13.25 2.10 19.60
N ASP A 71 -13.51 2.50 18.35
CA ASP A 71 -14.27 1.70 17.40
C ASP A 71 -13.42 0.57 16.80
N ILE A 72 -12.09 0.68 16.90
CA ILE A 72 -11.13 -0.30 16.37
C ILE A 72 -10.26 -0.89 17.49
N PHE A 73 -9.85 -0.04 18.44
CA PHE A 73 -8.87 -0.37 19.46
C PHE A 73 -9.44 -0.18 20.87
N ALA A 74 -9.71 -1.30 21.54
CA ALA A 74 -9.92 -1.35 22.98
C ALA A 74 -8.75 -2.09 23.63
N ARG A 75 -8.04 -1.44 24.56
CA ARG A 75 -6.88 -2.03 25.25
C ARG A 75 -7.29 -3.32 25.98
N ALA A 76 -6.49 -4.37 25.84
CA ALA A 76 -6.66 -5.64 26.54
C ALA A 76 -6.07 -5.57 27.97
N HIS A 77 -6.59 -4.65 28.79
CA HIS A 77 -6.05 -4.32 30.13
C HIS A 77 -5.88 -5.54 31.06
N TYR A 78 -6.78 -6.52 30.99
CA TYR A 78 -6.73 -7.71 31.85
C TYR A 78 -5.65 -8.72 31.41
N ASP A 79 -5.45 -8.93 30.11
CA ASP A 79 -4.49 -9.92 29.61
C ASP A 79 -3.05 -9.44 29.73
N MET A 80 -2.75 -8.15 29.48
CA MET A 80 -1.40 -7.62 29.64
C MET A 80 -0.92 -7.61 31.10
N ALA A 81 -1.82 -7.33 32.05
CA ALA A 81 -1.50 -7.28 33.47
C ALA A 81 -1.11 -8.65 34.04
N PHE A 82 -1.78 -9.72 33.59
CA PHE A 82 -1.55 -11.09 34.10
C PHE A 82 -0.61 -11.93 33.23
N LYS A 83 -0.66 -11.78 31.90
CA LYS A 83 0.12 -12.60 30.96
C LYS A 83 1.40 -11.93 30.47
N ARG A 84 1.56 -10.60 30.64
CA ARG A 84 2.74 -9.82 30.18
C ARG A 84 3.08 -10.17 28.73
N MET A 85 4.29 -10.69 28.45
CA MET A 85 4.72 -11.11 27.10
C MET A 85 4.00 -12.34 26.55
N ARG A 86 3.18 -13.05 27.34
CA ARG A 86 2.35 -14.17 26.88
C ARG A 86 0.95 -13.75 26.40
N ALA A 87 0.62 -12.45 26.48
CA ALA A 87 -0.62 -11.95 25.88
C ALA A 87 -0.47 -12.01 24.34
N PRO A 88 -1.43 -12.60 23.60
CA PRO A 88 -1.31 -12.73 22.15
C PRO A 88 -1.43 -11.40 21.41
N ALA A 89 -1.98 -10.36 22.05
CA ALA A 89 -2.27 -9.06 21.45
C ALA A 89 -2.40 -7.93 22.48
N LEU A 90 -2.15 -6.70 22.05
CA LEU A 90 -2.35 -5.47 22.84
C LEU A 90 -3.82 -5.02 22.89
N PHE A 91 -4.59 -5.32 21.84
CA PHE A 91 -5.99 -4.90 21.69
C PHE A 91 -6.92 -6.10 21.64
N ARG A 92 -8.15 -5.87 22.11
CA ARG A 92 -9.21 -6.87 22.05
C ARG A 92 -9.82 -6.93 20.64
N ARG A 93 -10.44 -8.07 20.31
CA ARG A 93 -11.08 -8.32 19.01
C ARG A 93 -12.44 -7.63 18.82
N GLU A 94 -13.20 -7.44 19.89
CA GLU A 94 -14.62 -7.09 19.80
C GLU A 94 -14.92 -5.76 19.09
N PRO A 95 -14.14 -4.67 19.26
CA PRO A 95 -14.40 -3.42 18.56
C PRO A 95 -14.35 -3.58 17.03
N LEU A 96 -13.30 -4.24 16.52
CA LEU A 96 -13.17 -4.50 15.10
C LEU A 96 -14.24 -5.47 14.60
N ASP A 97 -14.56 -6.54 15.34
CA ASP A 97 -15.66 -7.45 14.99
C ASP A 97 -16.99 -6.68 14.84
N ASN A 98 -17.30 -5.78 15.78
CA ASN A 98 -18.52 -4.96 15.74
C ASN A 98 -18.52 -3.97 14.56
N LEU A 99 -17.37 -3.38 14.22
CA LEU A 99 -17.24 -2.52 13.05
C LEU A 99 -17.50 -3.32 11.78
N LEU A 100 -16.88 -4.49 11.62
CA LEU A 100 -17.04 -5.34 10.44
C LEU A 100 -18.48 -5.86 10.31
N GLN A 101 -19.13 -6.26 11.41
CA GLN A 101 -20.54 -6.62 11.41
C GLN A 101 -21.43 -5.49 10.87
N ARG A 102 -21.17 -4.23 11.22
CA ARG A 102 -21.93 -3.08 10.70
C ARG A 102 -21.63 -2.79 9.23
N LEU A 103 -20.38 -2.97 8.82
CA LEU A 103 -19.94 -2.65 7.45
C LEU A 103 -20.46 -3.65 6.44
N VAL A 104 -20.28 -4.95 6.70
CA VAL A 104 -20.57 -6.03 5.73
C VAL A 104 -21.66 -7.00 6.17
N GLY A 105 -21.96 -7.13 7.45
CA GLY A 105 -22.95 -8.09 7.95
C GLY A 105 -22.51 -9.55 7.85
N ASP A 106 -23.47 -10.45 7.76
CA ASP A 106 -23.28 -11.91 7.72
C ASP A 106 -23.36 -12.44 6.29
N ILE A 107 -22.46 -11.94 5.43
CA ILE A 107 -22.37 -12.33 4.03
C ILE A 107 -21.08 -13.09 3.73
N THR A 108 -21.12 -13.92 2.70
CA THR A 108 -19.97 -14.61 2.10
C THR A 108 -19.45 -13.83 0.88
N PHE A 109 -18.35 -14.27 0.28
CA PHE A 109 -17.82 -13.60 -0.91
C PHE A 109 -18.73 -13.74 -2.13
N GLN A 110 -19.56 -14.78 -2.17
CA GLN A 110 -20.53 -15.04 -3.25
C GLN A 110 -21.68 -14.03 -3.26
N ASP A 111 -21.95 -13.39 -2.11
CA ASP A 111 -23.04 -12.42 -1.95
C ASP A 111 -22.62 -10.98 -2.34
N LEU A 112 -21.33 -10.77 -2.64
CA LEU A 112 -20.80 -9.44 -2.93
C LEU A 112 -21.24 -8.94 -4.32
N ARG A 113 -21.52 -7.64 -4.42
CA ARG A 113 -21.85 -6.98 -5.70
C ARG A 113 -20.64 -6.86 -6.63
N HIS A 114 -19.46 -6.75 -6.04
CA HIS A 114 -18.19 -6.67 -6.75
C HIS A 114 -17.26 -7.76 -6.22
N PRO A 115 -16.54 -8.50 -7.09
CA PRO A 115 -15.59 -9.51 -6.65
C PRO A 115 -14.50 -8.92 -5.75
N LEU A 116 -14.24 -9.55 -4.62
CA LEU A 116 -13.23 -9.15 -3.64
C LEU A 116 -12.30 -10.32 -3.34
N LEU A 117 -10.99 -10.05 -3.30
CA LEU A 117 -10.01 -10.92 -2.69
C LEU A 117 -9.42 -10.28 -1.44
N VAL A 118 -9.28 -11.06 -0.37
CA VAL A 118 -8.71 -10.60 0.91
C VAL A 118 -7.44 -11.39 1.24
N ASN A 119 -6.32 -10.68 1.35
CA ASN A 119 -5.02 -11.27 1.66
C ASN A 119 -4.84 -11.53 3.16
N THR A 120 -4.37 -12.72 3.53
CA THR A 120 -4.03 -13.11 4.90
C THR A 120 -2.82 -14.05 4.92
N VAL A 121 -2.23 -14.26 6.09
CA VAL A 121 -1.14 -15.24 6.27
C VAL A 121 -1.49 -16.20 7.40
N ASP A 122 -1.42 -17.50 7.12
CA ASP A 122 -1.46 -18.52 8.18
C ASP A 122 -0.18 -18.43 9.00
N ILE A 123 -0.30 -18.09 10.28
CA ILE A 123 0.85 -17.79 11.13
C ILE A 123 1.72 -19.01 11.45
N ASN A 124 1.16 -20.22 11.38
CA ASN A 124 1.88 -21.44 11.75
C ASN A 124 2.68 -22.00 10.57
N SER A 125 2.16 -21.85 9.36
CA SER A 125 2.78 -22.38 8.13
C SER A 125 3.49 -21.32 7.29
N GLY A 126 3.21 -20.03 7.53
CA GLY A 126 3.66 -18.93 6.66
C GLY A 126 2.94 -18.90 5.31
N MET A 127 1.88 -19.70 5.13
CA MET A 127 1.14 -19.78 3.87
C MET A 127 0.29 -18.53 3.67
N GLN A 128 0.47 -17.86 2.54
CA GLN A 128 -0.39 -16.76 2.13
C GLN A 128 -1.71 -17.31 1.56
N VAL A 129 -2.83 -16.74 1.99
CA VAL A 129 -4.18 -17.17 1.59
C VAL A 129 -4.99 -15.97 1.12
N PHE A 130 -5.67 -16.16 -0.02
CA PHE A 130 -6.50 -15.16 -0.68
C PHE A 130 -7.97 -15.56 -0.60
N TRP A 131 -8.68 -15.09 0.43
CA TRP A 131 -10.10 -15.38 0.60
C TRP A 131 -10.93 -14.71 -0.51
N GLY A 132 -11.98 -15.39 -0.96
CA GLY A 132 -12.77 -15.00 -2.13
C GLY A 132 -12.28 -15.61 -3.46
N SER A 133 -11.14 -16.31 -3.47
CA SER A 133 -10.77 -17.13 -4.61
C SER A 133 -11.65 -18.38 -4.70
N GLU A 134 -11.59 -19.09 -5.83
CA GLU A 134 -12.29 -20.36 -6.01
C GLU A 134 -12.00 -21.33 -4.85
N GLY A 135 -13.06 -21.84 -4.21
CA GLY A 135 -12.98 -22.74 -3.05
C GLY A 135 -12.72 -22.07 -1.69
N LEU A 136 -12.50 -20.75 -1.65
CA LEU A 136 -12.24 -19.94 -0.45
C LEU A 136 -13.25 -18.78 -0.28
N ASP A 137 -14.39 -18.86 -0.95
CA ASP A 137 -15.42 -17.82 -1.08
C ASP A 137 -16.64 -18.02 -0.14
N GLU A 138 -16.80 -19.20 0.44
CA GLU A 138 -17.87 -19.50 1.41
C GLU A 138 -17.59 -18.95 2.83
N VAL A 139 -16.36 -18.48 3.09
CA VAL A 139 -16.01 -17.92 4.40
C VAL A 139 -16.72 -16.57 4.58
N PRO A 140 -17.30 -16.28 5.76
CA PRO A 140 -17.90 -14.97 6.01
C PRO A 140 -16.86 -13.87 5.79
N VAL A 141 -17.22 -12.85 5.01
CA VAL A 141 -16.29 -11.78 4.59
C VAL A 141 -15.68 -11.10 5.81
N LYS A 142 -16.46 -10.86 6.86
CA LYS A 142 -15.99 -10.25 8.11
C LYS A 142 -14.86 -11.03 8.78
N GLU A 143 -14.85 -12.36 8.70
CA GLU A 143 -13.79 -13.18 9.33
C GLU A 143 -12.48 -13.07 8.56
N ALA A 144 -12.56 -13.13 7.22
CA ALA A 144 -11.40 -12.93 6.35
C ALA A 144 -10.83 -11.51 6.48
N VAL A 145 -11.69 -10.49 6.52
CA VAL A 145 -11.28 -9.09 6.70
C VAL A 145 -10.69 -8.87 8.09
N PHE A 146 -11.26 -9.45 9.15
CA PHE A 146 -10.66 -9.39 10.48
C PHE A 146 -9.25 -9.99 10.46
N ALA A 147 -9.10 -11.21 9.91
CA ALA A 147 -7.81 -11.87 9.79
C ALA A 147 -6.80 -10.99 9.05
N SER A 148 -7.23 -10.36 7.96
CA SER A 148 -6.41 -9.44 7.17
C SER A 148 -6.00 -8.19 7.93
N CYS A 149 -6.69 -7.81 9.00
CA CYS A 149 -6.35 -6.67 9.85
C CYS A 149 -5.63 -7.08 11.14
N ALA A 150 -5.45 -8.39 11.39
CA ALA A 150 -4.90 -8.90 12.63
C ALA A 150 -3.37 -8.78 12.67
N LEU A 151 -2.88 -7.54 12.79
CA LEU A 151 -1.45 -7.24 12.82
C LEU A 151 -0.80 -7.94 14.04
N PRO A 152 0.26 -8.75 13.84
CA PRO A 152 0.89 -9.49 14.93
C PRO A 152 1.30 -8.61 16.11
N GLY A 153 0.92 -9.03 17.32
CA GLY A 153 1.14 -8.29 18.56
C GLY A 153 0.09 -7.20 18.85
N TYR A 154 -0.66 -6.73 17.85
CA TYR A 154 -1.69 -5.70 18.03
C TYR A 154 -3.08 -6.30 18.21
N LEU A 155 -3.46 -7.20 17.30
CA LEU A 155 -4.73 -7.91 17.32
C LEU A 155 -4.48 -9.42 17.34
N PRO A 156 -5.37 -10.21 17.98
CA PRO A 156 -5.17 -11.64 18.07
C PRO A 156 -5.34 -12.29 16.69
N PRO A 157 -4.58 -13.36 16.37
CA PRO A 157 -4.82 -14.15 15.16
C PRO A 157 -6.26 -14.64 15.09
N ARG A 158 -6.83 -14.66 13.89
CA ARG A 158 -8.19 -15.14 13.64
C ARG A 158 -8.21 -16.60 13.28
N GLU A 159 -9.01 -17.38 14.00
CA GLU A 159 -9.23 -18.77 13.66
C GLU A 159 -10.27 -18.88 12.53
N ILE A 160 -9.90 -19.50 11.42
CA ILE A 160 -10.80 -19.84 10.30
C ILE A 160 -10.58 -21.31 9.97
N ARG A 161 -11.63 -22.13 10.09
CA ARG A 161 -11.59 -23.57 9.78
C ARG A 161 -10.42 -24.31 10.48
N GLY A 162 -10.16 -23.98 11.75
CA GLY A 162 -9.12 -24.64 12.59
C GLY A 162 -7.68 -24.16 12.35
N ARG A 163 -7.47 -23.13 11.53
CA ARG A 163 -6.17 -22.48 11.27
C ARG A 163 -6.17 -21.04 11.73
N PHE A 164 -5.00 -20.51 12.08
CA PHE A 164 -4.85 -19.16 12.63
C PHE A 164 -4.20 -18.22 11.62
N TYR A 165 -4.88 -17.12 11.32
CA TYR A 165 -4.50 -16.16 10.30
C TYR A 165 -4.21 -14.79 10.90
N VAL A 166 -3.22 -14.11 10.34
CA VAL A 166 -2.81 -12.74 10.67
C VAL A 166 -2.84 -11.84 9.43
N ASP A 167 -2.57 -10.56 9.65
CA ASP A 167 -2.55 -9.53 8.61
C ASP A 167 -1.69 -9.96 7.40
N GLY A 168 -2.28 -9.84 6.21
CA GLY A 168 -1.67 -10.13 4.93
C GLY A 168 -0.40 -9.32 4.65
N ALA A 169 -0.31 -8.12 5.26
CA ALA A 169 0.84 -7.24 5.17
C ALA A 169 2.15 -7.88 5.67
N THR A 170 2.06 -8.94 6.47
CA THR A 170 3.23 -9.73 6.91
C THR A 170 4.08 -10.22 5.74
N LEU A 171 3.45 -10.56 4.61
CA LEU A 171 4.13 -10.98 3.38
C LEU A 171 3.86 -10.04 2.19
N ASP A 172 2.70 -9.40 2.17
CA ASP A 172 2.25 -8.63 1.02
C ASP A 172 1.29 -7.50 1.41
N ASN A 173 1.85 -6.33 1.73
CA ASN A 173 1.08 -5.16 2.14
C ASN A 173 0.31 -4.50 0.98
N LEU A 174 0.75 -4.69 -0.26
CA LEU A 174 0.09 -4.21 -1.47
C LEU A 174 -0.03 -5.40 -2.44
N PRO A 175 -1.11 -6.21 -2.35
CA PRO A 175 -1.22 -7.53 -2.97
C PRO A 175 -1.42 -7.52 -4.49
N VAL A 176 -0.48 -6.92 -5.21
CA VAL A 176 -0.49 -6.80 -6.68
C VAL A 176 -0.31 -8.14 -7.37
N THR A 177 0.42 -9.09 -6.76
CA THR A 177 0.60 -10.43 -7.35
C THR A 177 -0.73 -11.18 -7.41
N THR A 178 -1.56 -11.04 -6.38
CA THR A 178 -2.89 -11.64 -6.30
C THR A 178 -3.82 -11.11 -7.38
N ALA A 179 -3.67 -9.83 -7.76
CA ALA A 179 -4.47 -9.22 -8.82
C ALA A 179 -4.30 -9.90 -10.19
N ARG A 180 -3.25 -10.70 -10.40
CA ARG A 180 -3.05 -11.48 -11.64
C ARG A 180 -4.05 -12.61 -11.82
N ILE A 181 -4.74 -13.06 -10.77
CA ILE A 181 -5.62 -14.23 -10.81
C ILE A 181 -6.72 -14.08 -11.88
N LEU A 182 -7.27 -12.88 -12.08
CA LEU A 182 -8.29 -12.62 -13.11
C LEU A 182 -7.71 -12.19 -14.46
N GLY A 183 -6.38 -12.17 -14.61
CA GLY A 183 -5.69 -11.70 -15.81
C GLY A 183 -6.18 -10.33 -16.29
N PRO A 184 -6.22 -9.28 -15.45
CA PRO A 184 -6.67 -7.96 -15.87
C PRO A 184 -5.71 -7.36 -16.90
N GLU A 185 -6.19 -6.38 -17.67
CA GLU A 185 -5.35 -5.62 -18.60
C GLU A 185 -4.45 -4.62 -17.86
N LEU A 186 -4.91 -4.17 -16.68
CA LEU A 186 -4.25 -3.19 -15.85
C LEU A 186 -4.48 -3.48 -14.37
N ILE A 187 -3.46 -3.25 -13.56
CA ILE A 187 -3.60 -3.17 -12.10
C ILE A 187 -3.55 -1.71 -11.68
N LEU A 188 -4.60 -1.23 -11.01
CA LEU A 188 -4.58 0.07 -10.34
C LEU A 188 -4.24 -0.15 -8.87
N ALA A 189 -3.01 0.13 -8.47
CA ALA A 189 -2.51 -0.15 -7.13
C ALA A 189 -2.47 1.12 -6.28
N VAL A 190 -3.19 1.13 -5.16
CA VAL A 190 -3.24 2.23 -4.21
C VAL A 190 -2.41 1.90 -3.00
N ASP A 191 -1.27 2.57 -2.88
CA ASP A 191 -0.38 2.42 -1.75
C ASP A 191 -0.51 3.59 -0.76
N VAL A 192 -1.03 3.28 0.42
CA VAL A 192 -1.16 4.19 1.57
C VAL A 192 -0.11 3.90 2.64
N SER A 193 0.76 2.93 2.39
CA SER A 193 1.89 2.60 3.26
C SER A 193 2.92 3.70 3.11
N ALA A 194 2.70 4.76 3.88
CA ALA A 194 3.65 5.84 3.99
C ALA A 194 4.93 5.47 4.76
N SER A 195 5.55 4.36 4.37
CA SER A 195 6.81 3.83 4.92
C SER A 195 7.97 4.81 4.73
N ASN A 196 7.83 5.67 3.72
CA ASN A 196 8.83 6.59 3.20
C ASN A 196 8.89 7.93 3.95
N ALA A 197 8.05 8.17 4.95
CA ALA A 197 8.21 9.35 5.81
C ALA A 197 9.45 9.22 6.70
N PHE A 198 10.27 10.27 6.74
CA PHE A 198 11.27 10.43 7.79
C PHE A 198 10.52 10.59 9.11
N ARG A 199 10.72 9.64 10.04
CA ARG A 199 10.24 9.78 11.42
C ARG A 199 11.41 10.17 12.30
N ALA A 200 11.23 11.24 13.07
CA ALA A 200 12.10 11.56 14.19
C ALA A 200 11.62 10.79 15.43
N ASP A 201 12.56 10.48 16.32
CA ASP A 201 12.27 10.13 17.72
C ASP A 201 11.42 8.87 17.98
N THR A 202 11.32 7.94 17.02
CA THR A 202 10.58 6.68 17.21
C THR A 202 11.12 5.85 18.38
N GLN A 203 12.41 5.97 18.71
CA GLN A 203 13.00 5.30 19.87
C GLN A 203 12.39 5.76 21.21
N ASP A 204 11.83 6.97 21.25
CA ASP A 204 11.29 7.58 22.47
C ASP A 204 9.80 7.30 22.65
N GLU A 205 9.14 6.68 21.66
CA GLU A 205 7.71 6.32 21.68
C GLU A 205 7.42 4.91 22.26
N GLY A 206 8.47 4.18 22.65
CA GLY A 206 8.38 2.89 23.33
C GLY A 206 8.32 1.66 22.42
N PHE A 207 8.30 0.46 23.04
CA PHE A 207 8.48 -0.83 22.35
C PHE A 207 7.51 -1.06 21.18
N ALA A 208 6.24 -0.73 21.35
CA ALA A 208 5.21 -0.96 20.34
C ALA A 208 5.42 -0.10 19.08
N ALA A 209 5.92 1.14 19.24
CA ALA A 209 6.23 2.04 18.15
C ALA A 209 7.49 1.59 17.39
N VAL A 210 8.54 1.17 18.12
CA VAL A 210 9.76 0.60 17.54
C VAL A 210 9.45 -0.67 16.74
N PHE A 211 8.62 -1.57 17.29
CA PHE A 211 8.23 -2.81 16.62
C PHE A 211 7.45 -2.54 15.32
N VAL A 212 6.45 -1.65 15.36
CA VAL A 212 5.69 -1.27 14.15
C VAL A 212 6.60 -0.63 13.11
N ARG A 213 7.52 0.24 13.53
CA ARG A 213 8.44 0.87 12.58
C ARG A 213 9.37 -0.15 11.92
N ALA A 214 9.89 -1.12 12.68
CA ALA A 214 10.70 -2.20 12.13
C ALA A 214 9.90 -3.06 11.13
N ALA A 215 8.64 -3.37 11.46
CA ALA A 215 7.75 -4.11 10.56
C ALA A 215 7.45 -3.31 9.29
N GLU A 216 7.11 -2.02 9.38
CA GLU A 216 6.89 -1.15 8.22
C GLU A 216 8.11 -1.09 7.29
N ILE A 217 9.33 -0.99 7.84
CA ILE A 217 10.57 -1.01 7.05
C ILE A 217 10.70 -2.32 6.29
N ALA A 218 10.51 -3.47 6.96
CA ALA A 218 10.60 -4.78 6.32
C ALA A 218 9.53 -4.96 5.22
N MET A 219 8.29 -4.55 5.50
CA MET A 219 7.18 -4.62 4.54
C MET A 219 7.45 -3.77 3.30
N GLN A 220 7.99 -2.57 3.48
CA GLN A 220 8.38 -1.68 2.37
C GLN A 220 9.47 -2.32 1.51
N SER A 221 10.54 -2.84 2.13
CA SER A 221 11.62 -3.50 1.39
C SER A 221 11.12 -4.70 0.57
N LEU A 222 10.19 -5.50 1.11
CA LEU A 222 9.59 -6.61 0.37
C LEU A 222 8.74 -6.14 -0.81
N LEU A 223 7.94 -5.08 -0.62
CA LEU A 223 7.15 -4.49 -1.69
C LEU A 223 8.04 -3.97 -2.83
N GLU A 224 9.12 -3.27 -2.51
CA GLU A 224 10.03 -2.72 -3.50
C GLU A 224 10.74 -3.80 -4.31
N LEU A 225 11.25 -4.85 -3.65
CA LEU A 225 11.87 -5.98 -4.36
C LEU A 225 10.89 -6.59 -5.36
N ARG A 226 9.63 -6.76 -4.98
CA ARG A 226 8.60 -7.30 -5.86
C ARG A 226 8.28 -6.38 -7.03
N LEU A 227 8.13 -5.08 -6.78
CA LEU A 227 7.75 -4.12 -7.81
C LEU A 227 8.90 -3.83 -8.79
N ARG A 228 10.17 -3.92 -8.35
CA ARG A 228 11.35 -3.78 -9.23
C ARG A 228 11.43 -4.87 -10.29
N GLU A 229 11.02 -6.09 -9.97
CA GLU A 229 10.99 -7.22 -10.89
C GLU A 229 9.64 -7.34 -11.64
N TRP A 230 8.74 -6.39 -11.45
CA TRP A 230 7.40 -6.47 -12.04
C TRP A 230 7.42 -6.24 -13.55
N THR A 231 6.65 -7.06 -14.25
CA THR A 231 6.53 -7.03 -15.72
C THR A 231 5.08 -6.83 -16.15
N THR A 232 4.25 -7.87 -16.14
CA THR A 232 2.88 -7.82 -16.67
C THR A 232 1.86 -8.39 -15.67
N PRO A 233 0.59 -7.93 -15.68
CA PRO A 233 0.06 -6.76 -16.40
C PRO A 233 0.66 -5.45 -15.84
N PRO A 234 0.66 -4.35 -16.60
CA PRO A 234 1.20 -3.09 -16.11
C PRO A 234 0.47 -2.65 -14.83
N ILE A 235 1.22 -2.02 -13.92
CA ILE A 235 0.68 -1.41 -12.70
C ILE A 235 0.66 0.09 -12.89
N PHE A 236 -0.50 0.72 -12.71
CA PHE A 236 -0.58 2.15 -12.43
C PHE A 236 -0.63 2.35 -10.91
N TYR A 237 0.39 2.98 -10.37
CA TYR A 237 0.62 3.13 -8.93
C TYR A 237 0.17 4.52 -8.45
N ILE A 238 -0.82 4.54 -7.56
CA ILE A 238 -1.36 5.73 -6.91
C ILE A 238 -0.83 5.78 -5.47
N HIS A 239 -0.18 6.89 -5.12
CA HIS A 239 0.33 7.14 -3.77
C HIS A 239 -0.29 8.42 -3.19
N PRO A 240 -1.38 8.32 -2.40
CA PRO A 240 -1.92 9.45 -1.67
C PRO A 240 -0.88 10.07 -0.72
N ARG A 241 -0.86 11.41 -0.60
CA ARG A 241 0.12 12.13 0.22
C ARG A 241 -0.25 12.13 1.69
N VAL A 242 -0.06 10.98 2.33
CA VAL A 242 -0.46 10.75 3.73
C VAL A 242 0.73 10.42 4.62
N GLU A 243 1.94 10.76 4.18
CA GLU A 243 3.16 10.31 4.84
C GLU A 243 3.48 11.01 6.15
N HIS A 244 3.02 12.25 6.30
CA HIS A 244 3.07 12.99 7.56
C HIS A 244 2.10 12.46 8.62
N ILE A 245 1.15 11.59 8.25
CA ILE A 245 0.10 11.11 9.14
C ILE A 245 0.47 9.74 9.70
N HIS A 246 0.41 9.60 11.03
CA HIS A 246 0.70 8.35 11.70
C HIS A 246 -0.42 7.30 11.47
N GLY A 247 -0.05 6.03 11.32
CA GLY A 247 -1.01 4.94 11.04
C GLY A 247 -2.07 4.69 12.12
N PHE A 248 -1.90 5.26 13.31
CA PHE A 248 -2.87 5.20 14.42
C PHE A 248 -3.46 6.57 14.79
N ASP A 249 -3.39 7.54 13.87
CA ASP A 249 -4.00 8.86 14.03
C ASP A 249 -5.47 8.85 13.54
N PHE A 250 -6.35 9.42 14.36
CA PHE A 250 -7.80 9.53 14.10
C PHE A 250 -8.26 10.99 13.92
N ASN A 251 -7.37 11.97 14.05
CA ASN A 251 -7.71 13.39 13.96
C ASN A 251 -7.70 13.93 12.52
N HIS A 252 -6.98 13.25 11.62
CA HIS A 252 -6.76 13.69 10.23
C HIS A 252 -7.56 12.88 9.21
N LEU A 253 -8.58 12.11 9.63
CA LEU A 253 -9.28 11.16 8.73
C LEU A 253 -9.94 11.83 7.52
N ARG A 254 -10.46 13.06 7.68
CA ARG A 254 -11.00 13.85 6.57
C ARG A 254 -9.92 14.18 5.54
N GLU A 255 -8.77 14.66 5.99
CA GLU A 255 -7.62 14.96 5.14
C GLU A 255 -7.17 13.70 4.39
N VAL A 256 -7.04 12.57 5.09
CA VAL A 256 -6.65 11.29 4.49
C VAL A 256 -7.61 10.88 3.36
N VAL A 257 -8.93 10.98 3.57
CA VAL A 257 -9.93 10.72 2.52
C VAL A 257 -9.74 11.67 1.33
N ASP A 258 -9.55 12.96 1.60
CA ASP A 258 -9.39 13.98 0.56
C ASP A 258 -8.08 13.80 -0.24
N GLU A 259 -6.99 13.35 0.37
CA GLU A 259 -5.75 13.01 -0.33
C GLU A 259 -5.92 11.81 -1.26
N GLY A 260 -6.67 10.78 -0.84
CA GLY A 260 -7.00 9.65 -1.70
C GLY A 260 -7.78 10.06 -2.95
N TYR A 261 -8.77 10.94 -2.77
CA TYR A 261 -9.52 11.52 -3.88
C TYR A 261 -8.61 12.33 -4.80
N ARG A 262 -7.82 13.26 -4.24
CA ARG A 262 -6.96 14.16 -5.01
C ARG A 262 -5.88 13.41 -5.81
N ALA A 263 -5.24 12.43 -5.20
CA ALA A 263 -4.22 11.61 -5.87
C ALA A 263 -4.82 10.84 -7.06
N THR A 264 -6.04 10.33 -6.89
CA THR A 264 -6.73 9.57 -7.94
C THR A 264 -7.21 10.47 -9.07
N VAL A 265 -7.82 11.62 -8.78
CA VAL A 265 -8.19 12.61 -9.81
C VAL A 265 -6.96 13.06 -10.60
N ALA A 266 -5.86 13.40 -9.90
CA ALA A 266 -4.63 13.81 -10.56
C ALA A 266 -4.02 12.70 -11.45
N ALA A 267 -4.15 11.44 -11.06
CA ALA A 267 -3.75 10.30 -11.90
C ALA A 267 -4.64 10.15 -13.14
N LEU A 268 -5.96 10.26 -12.96
CA LEU A 268 -6.94 10.12 -14.04
C LEU A 268 -6.88 11.27 -15.07
N ASP A 269 -6.44 12.46 -14.66
CA ASP A 269 -6.30 13.64 -15.52
C ASP A 269 -5.05 13.63 -16.40
N ARG A 270 -4.08 12.77 -16.11
CA ARG A 270 -2.80 12.68 -16.84
C ARG A 270 -2.76 11.44 -17.71
N GLU A 271 -3.60 11.39 -18.73
CA GLU A 271 -3.72 10.21 -19.60
C GLU A 271 -2.40 9.83 -20.28
N GLU A 272 -1.53 10.79 -20.53
CA GLU A 272 -0.19 10.58 -21.10
C GLU A 272 0.75 9.77 -20.18
N GLU A 273 0.46 9.68 -18.89
CA GLU A 273 1.25 8.90 -17.93
C GLU A 273 0.76 7.44 -17.80
N TRP A 274 -0.33 7.07 -18.48
CA TRP A 274 -0.91 5.72 -18.41
C TRP A 274 -0.20 4.75 -19.35
N PRO A 275 -0.09 3.46 -18.95
CA PRO A 275 0.44 2.43 -19.82
C PRO A 275 -0.48 2.21 -21.03
N VAL A 276 0.12 1.94 -22.18
CA VAL A 276 -0.61 1.53 -23.39
C VAL A 276 -0.62 0.00 -23.52
N PRO A 277 -1.55 -0.60 -24.29
CA PRO A 277 -1.57 -2.04 -24.49
C PRO A 277 -0.22 -2.60 -24.96
N GLY A 278 0.30 -3.60 -24.23
CA GLY A 278 1.62 -4.19 -24.47
C GLY A 278 2.74 -3.67 -23.56
N ASP A 279 2.49 -2.58 -22.83
CA ASP A 279 3.42 -2.05 -21.84
C ASP A 279 3.61 -3.00 -20.64
N ALA A 280 4.77 -2.86 -19.99
CA ALA A 280 5.16 -3.64 -18.82
C ALA A 280 5.79 -2.74 -17.75
N GLY A 281 5.67 -3.18 -16.49
CA GLY A 281 6.27 -2.54 -15.32
C GLY A 281 5.29 -1.65 -14.56
N VAL A 282 5.84 -0.68 -13.85
CA VAL A 282 5.12 0.22 -12.95
C VAL A 282 5.10 1.65 -13.51
N TYR A 283 3.93 2.26 -13.46
CA TYR A 283 3.59 3.59 -13.97
C TYR A 283 3.03 4.45 -12.81
N PRO A 284 3.04 5.79 -12.91
CA PRO A 284 3.53 6.60 -14.03
C PRO A 284 5.06 6.61 -14.12
N ARG A 285 5.62 6.65 -15.34
CA ARG A 285 7.07 6.82 -15.55
C ARG A 285 7.40 8.27 -15.90
N ARG A 286 8.45 8.81 -15.29
CA ARG A 286 8.88 10.21 -15.48
C ARG A 286 10.38 10.31 -15.68
N ALA A 287 10.77 11.16 -16.62
CA ALA A 287 12.16 11.56 -16.83
C ALA A 287 12.72 12.27 -15.60
N VAL A 288 13.86 11.79 -15.11
CA VAL A 288 14.63 12.46 -14.04
C VAL A 288 16.11 12.51 -14.36
N THR A 289 16.77 13.57 -13.90
CA THR A 289 18.23 13.68 -13.88
C THR A 289 18.76 13.44 -12.47
N VAL A 290 19.61 12.42 -12.32
CA VAL A 290 20.28 12.06 -11.07
C VAL A 290 21.64 12.74 -10.98
N ARG A 291 21.96 13.27 -9.80
CA ARG A 291 23.21 14.00 -9.53
C ARG A 291 23.82 13.60 -8.19
N VAL A 292 25.15 13.68 -8.14
CA VAL A 292 25.94 13.54 -6.89
C VAL A 292 26.59 14.88 -6.55
N GLN A 293 26.31 15.37 -5.34
CA GLN A 293 27.00 16.49 -4.70
C GLN A 293 28.35 15.99 -4.17
N ARG A 294 29.42 16.29 -4.91
CA ARG A 294 30.77 15.75 -4.67
C ARG A 294 31.30 16.10 -3.28
N GLU A 295 31.00 17.30 -2.82
CA GLU A 295 31.38 17.86 -1.52
C GLU A 295 30.74 17.10 -0.34
N ARG A 296 29.55 16.52 -0.53
CA ARG A 296 28.87 15.69 0.47
C ARG A 296 29.19 14.20 0.35
N CYS A 297 29.66 13.76 -0.81
CA CYS A 297 29.95 12.35 -1.05
C CYS A 297 31.16 11.88 -0.24
N ILE A 298 30.98 10.92 0.66
CA ILE A 298 32.08 10.35 1.48
C ILE A 298 32.72 9.09 0.87
N GLY A 299 32.27 8.66 -0.31
CA GLY A 299 32.85 7.50 -0.98
C GLY A 299 32.52 6.14 -0.37
N CYS A 300 31.46 6.04 0.44
CA CYS A 300 31.11 4.80 1.15
C CYS A 300 30.61 3.65 0.25
N GLY A 301 30.39 3.89 -1.06
CA GLY A 301 29.96 2.86 -2.00
C GLY A 301 28.49 2.42 -1.90
N ALA A 302 27.69 2.95 -0.97
CA ALA A 302 26.29 2.53 -0.77
C ALA A 302 25.45 2.61 -2.06
N CYS A 303 25.66 3.63 -2.89
CA CYS A 303 24.97 3.77 -4.18
C CYS A 303 25.31 2.67 -5.19
N LEU A 304 26.50 2.07 -5.15
CA LEU A 304 26.86 0.94 -6.02
C LEU A 304 26.12 -0.34 -5.64
N VAL A 305 25.68 -0.45 -4.38
CA VAL A 305 24.91 -1.60 -3.86
C VAL A 305 23.42 -1.41 -4.05
N GLN A 306 22.93 -0.19 -3.83
CA GLN A 306 21.49 0.09 -3.72
C GLN A 306 20.87 0.54 -5.05
N ALA A 307 21.64 1.15 -5.94
CA ALA A 307 21.14 1.63 -7.23
C ALA A 307 21.20 0.53 -8.31
N PRO A 308 20.47 0.68 -9.43
CA PRO A 308 20.58 -0.22 -10.57
C PRO A 308 22.04 -0.47 -10.99
N PRO A 309 22.41 -1.73 -11.34
CA PRO A 309 23.77 -2.07 -11.72
C PRO A 309 24.34 -1.16 -12.81
N GLY A 310 25.55 -0.66 -12.58
CA GLY A 310 26.27 0.19 -13.53
C GLY A 310 25.84 1.66 -13.54
N MET A 311 24.87 2.08 -12.73
CA MET A 311 24.43 3.49 -12.64
C MET A 311 25.44 4.41 -11.95
N PHE A 312 26.22 3.86 -11.01
CA PHE A 312 27.25 4.60 -10.26
C PHE A 312 28.59 3.90 -10.38
N VAL A 313 29.66 4.69 -10.41
CA VAL A 313 31.04 4.26 -10.23
C VAL A 313 31.73 5.14 -9.20
N LEU A 314 32.83 4.67 -8.61
CA LEU A 314 33.73 5.52 -7.85
C LEU A 314 34.86 6.00 -8.75
N ASP A 315 35.13 7.30 -8.73
CA ASP A 315 36.28 7.86 -9.44
C ASP A 315 37.61 7.61 -8.70
N ALA A 316 38.71 8.11 -9.26
CA ALA A 316 40.04 7.95 -8.68
C ALA A 316 40.21 8.61 -7.29
N GLN A 317 39.31 9.51 -6.89
CA GLN A 317 39.27 10.13 -5.57
C GLN A 317 38.25 9.46 -4.64
N GLY A 318 37.71 8.30 -5.05
CA GLY A 318 36.71 7.55 -4.29
C GLY A 318 35.34 8.23 -4.23
N LYS A 319 35.06 9.21 -5.11
CA LYS A 319 33.76 9.90 -5.13
C LYS A 319 32.81 9.22 -6.09
N ALA A 320 31.55 9.10 -5.70
CA ALA A 320 30.52 8.56 -6.57
C ALA A 320 30.27 9.48 -7.77
N VAL A 321 30.21 8.87 -8.95
CA VAL A 321 29.89 9.51 -10.23
C VAL A 321 28.74 8.75 -10.87
N VAL A 322 27.72 9.48 -11.33
CA VAL A 322 26.59 8.89 -12.07
C VAL A 322 27.03 8.66 -13.52
N THR A 323 26.99 7.42 -14.00
CA THR A 323 27.36 7.07 -15.38
C THR A 323 26.24 7.37 -16.36
N ARG A 324 24.99 7.28 -15.91
CA ARG A 324 23.76 7.54 -16.66
C ARG A 324 22.88 8.50 -15.86
N PRO A 325 23.08 9.82 -16.01
CA PRO A 325 22.36 10.81 -15.22
C PRO A 325 20.88 10.88 -15.57
N GLU A 326 20.53 10.76 -16.85
CA GLU A 326 19.12 10.73 -17.29
C GLU A 326 18.53 9.34 -17.09
N GLN A 327 17.37 9.26 -16.44
CA GLN A 327 16.67 8.03 -16.08
C GLN A 327 15.16 8.20 -16.27
N GLU A 328 14.45 7.10 -16.49
CA GLU A 328 12.99 7.04 -16.50
C GLU A 328 12.48 6.28 -15.28
N TRP A 329 11.89 7.01 -14.33
CA TRP A 329 11.51 6.49 -13.01
C TRP A 329 10.02 6.31 -12.85
N SER A 330 9.64 5.14 -12.36
CA SER A 330 8.37 4.87 -11.72
C SER A 330 8.37 5.34 -10.25
N PRO A 331 7.23 5.34 -9.54
CA PRO A 331 7.16 5.78 -8.15
C PRO A 331 7.98 4.94 -7.15
N ILE A 332 8.38 3.72 -7.55
CA ILE A 332 9.19 2.80 -6.73
C ILE A 332 10.70 2.94 -6.97
N ASP A 333 11.09 3.72 -7.98
CA ASP A 333 12.49 3.94 -8.31
C ASP A 333 13.10 5.03 -7.41
N GLY A 334 14.43 5.03 -7.31
CA GLY A 334 15.16 6.10 -6.62
C GLY A 334 15.30 5.93 -5.10
N GLU A 335 14.89 4.80 -4.52
CA GLU A 335 15.07 4.49 -3.09
C GLU A 335 16.53 4.68 -2.62
N PHE A 336 17.49 4.29 -3.46
CA PHE A 336 18.92 4.45 -3.18
C PHE A 336 19.35 5.89 -2.85
N ILE A 337 18.58 6.91 -3.24
CA ILE A 337 18.81 8.30 -2.82
C ILE A 337 18.74 8.42 -1.30
N ARG A 338 17.73 7.79 -0.68
CA ARG A 338 17.50 7.81 0.77
C ARG A 338 18.55 7.00 1.52
N HIS A 339 19.12 5.99 0.86
CA HIS A 339 20.22 5.19 1.40
C HIS A 339 21.59 5.88 1.32
N CYS A 340 21.66 7.11 0.79
CA CYS A 340 22.86 7.93 0.85
C CYS A 340 22.98 8.58 2.25
N PRO A 341 23.94 8.17 3.10
CA PRO A 341 24.02 8.62 4.50
C PRO A 341 24.31 10.12 4.62
N THR A 342 24.81 10.77 3.57
CA THR A 342 25.12 12.20 3.54
C THR A 342 24.18 13.01 2.65
N TYR A 343 23.12 12.39 2.13
CA TYR A 343 22.18 13.02 1.19
C TYR A 343 22.91 13.69 -0.01
N ALA A 344 24.01 13.08 -0.44
CA ALA A 344 24.80 13.57 -1.56
C ALA A 344 24.11 13.31 -2.91
N ILE A 345 23.19 12.36 -2.97
CA ILE A 345 22.49 11.98 -4.20
C ILE A 345 21.15 12.73 -4.24
N SER A 346 20.78 13.21 -5.42
CA SER A 346 19.48 13.84 -5.66
C SER A 346 18.99 13.51 -7.07
N ALA A 347 17.67 13.52 -7.26
CA ALA A 347 17.04 13.47 -8.57
C ALA A 347 16.14 14.68 -8.77
N ARG A 348 16.07 15.19 -9.99
CA ARG A 348 15.18 16.28 -10.38
C ARG A 348 14.41 15.87 -11.63
N PRO A 349 13.11 16.17 -11.74
CA PRO A 349 12.38 15.97 -12.98
C PRO A 349 13.11 16.67 -14.14
N THR A 350 13.31 15.94 -15.24
CA THR A 350 13.80 16.54 -16.47
C THR A 350 12.64 17.29 -17.11
N ALA A 351 12.82 18.55 -17.50
CA ALA A 351 11.77 19.26 -18.25
C ALA A 351 11.44 18.43 -19.49
N ALA A 352 10.16 18.13 -19.70
CA ALA A 352 9.72 17.35 -20.86
C ALA A 352 10.41 17.89 -22.12
N PRO A 353 10.95 17.03 -23.01
CA PRO A 353 11.42 17.53 -24.29
C PRO A 353 10.25 18.27 -24.93
N ARG A 354 10.43 19.58 -25.18
CA ARG A 354 9.56 20.32 -26.10
C ARG A 354 9.37 19.42 -27.31
N ALA A 355 8.12 19.05 -27.61
CA ALA A 355 7.79 18.32 -28.82
C ALA A 355 8.64 18.90 -29.96
N ALA A 356 9.57 18.09 -30.47
CA ALA A 356 10.39 18.50 -31.60
C ALA A 356 9.41 18.87 -32.69
N GLY A 357 9.48 20.13 -33.11
CA GLY A 357 8.52 20.71 -34.03
C GLY A 357 8.35 19.83 -35.26
N ALA A 358 7.11 19.73 -35.73
CA ALA A 358 6.85 19.51 -37.13
C ALA A 358 7.68 20.54 -37.92
N ALA A 359 8.78 20.07 -38.51
CA ALA A 359 9.63 20.84 -39.38
C ALA A 359 9.98 19.95 -40.56
N GLY A 360 9.45 20.31 -41.73
CA GLY A 360 9.75 19.72 -43.03
C GLY A 360 8.52 19.25 -43.76
#